data_AF-A0A7Y3K0Y6-F1
#
_entry.id   AF-A0A7Y3K0Y6-F1
#
_cell.length_a   1.000
_cell.length_b   1.000
_cell.length_c   1.000
_cell.angle_alpha   90.00
_cell.angle_beta   90.00
_cell.angle_gamma   90.00
#
_symmetry.space_group_name_H-M   'P 1'
#
loop_
_entity.id
_entity.type
_entity.pdbx_description
1 polymer ?
#
loop_
_entity_poly.entity_id
_entity_poly.type
_entity_poly.pdbx_seq_one_letter_code
_entity_poly.pdbx_strand_id
1 'polypeptide(L)'
;SQLKPMLEWQNHLGNSAMTYVPGLKKYVLCIADGWPSTRKMNTIVLEASQPWGPWKLVTYLRHFGQQGYFVNFPSKFISSSGRGAWMCYSADFTRVRIASYPPGSGYHLCLQEVEFMS
;
A
#
# COMPACT_ATOMS: atom_id res chain seq x y z
N SER A 1 27.70 -10.61 10.45
CA SER A 1 26.24 -10.66 10.71
C SER A 1 25.54 -11.02 9.41
N GLN A 2 24.60 -11.96 9.41
CA GLN A 2 23.79 -12.26 8.23
C GLN A 2 22.55 -11.36 8.22
N LEU A 3 22.29 -10.71 7.10
CA LEU A 3 21.04 -10.00 6.87
C LEU A 3 19.91 -11.03 6.85
N LYS A 4 18.79 -10.74 7.52
CA LYS A 4 17.58 -11.56 7.52
C LYS A 4 16.42 -10.76 6.92
N PRO A 5 15.52 -11.37 6.14
CA PRO A 5 14.33 -10.70 5.67
C PRO A 5 13.48 -10.18 6.84
N MET A 6 12.90 -8.99 6.68
CA MET A 6 11.95 -8.43 7.64
C MET A 6 10.57 -9.10 7.58
N LEU A 7 10.25 -9.68 6.43
CA LEU A 7 8.99 -10.36 6.14
C LEU A 7 9.23 -11.37 5.02
N GLU A 8 8.62 -12.55 5.13
CA GLU A 8 8.64 -13.57 4.09
C GLU A 8 7.19 -13.97 3.78
N TRP A 9 6.81 -13.84 2.52
CA TRP A 9 5.56 -14.39 2.00
C TRP A 9 5.73 -14.67 0.51
N GLN A 10 5.92 -15.95 0.20
CA GLN A 10 6.26 -16.38 -1.15
C GLN A 10 5.24 -15.88 -2.18
N ASN A 11 5.70 -15.17 -3.20
CA ASN A 11 4.90 -14.61 -4.31
C ASN A 11 3.90 -13.50 -3.94
N HIS A 12 3.98 -12.93 -2.73
CA HIS A 12 3.04 -11.88 -2.28
C HIS A 12 3.74 -10.56 -1.93
N LEU A 13 5.07 -10.51 -1.96
CA LEU A 13 5.84 -9.31 -1.59
C LEU A 13 6.55 -8.73 -2.82
N GLY A 14 6.06 -7.60 -3.32
CA GLY A 14 6.62 -6.88 -4.45
C GLY A 14 7.05 -5.47 -4.07
N ASN A 15 6.65 -4.49 -4.88
CA ASN A 15 6.95 -3.07 -4.61
C ASN A 15 6.45 -2.68 -3.22
N SER A 16 7.31 -2.01 -2.45
CA SER A 16 7.05 -1.62 -1.08
C SER A 16 7.33 -0.14 -0.83
N ALA A 17 6.49 0.48 -0.02
CA ALA A 17 6.64 1.86 0.44
C ALA A 17 6.29 1.96 1.92
N MET A 18 7.18 2.53 2.71
CA MET A 18 7.00 2.71 4.15
C MET A 18 6.92 4.19 4.50
N THR A 19 5.99 4.56 5.37
CA THR A 19 5.85 5.92 5.91
C THR A 19 5.68 5.87 7.42
N TYR A 20 6.39 6.73 8.13
CA TYR A 20 6.14 6.94 9.56
C TYR A 20 4.98 7.92 9.75
N VAL A 21 4.02 7.56 10.59
CA VAL A 21 2.82 8.34 10.93
C VAL A 21 2.96 8.87 12.36
N PRO A 22 3.36 10.13 12.57
CA PRO A 22 3.66 10.65 13.91
C PRO A 22 2.47 10.60 14.88
N GLY A 23 1.26 10.89 14.39
CA GLY A 23 0.04 10.88 15.22
C GLY A 23 -0.31 9.49 15.77
N LEU A 24 0.09 8.42 15.07
CA LEU A 24 -0.10 7.03 15.50
C LEU A 24 1.15 6.44 16.18
N LYS A 25 2.32 7.07 15.98
CA LYS A 25 3.64 6.53 16.36
C LYS A 25 3.90 5.14 15.75
N LYS A 26 3.53 5.00 14.48
CA LYS A 26 3.64 3.75 13.72
C LYS A 26 4.30 3.97 12.37
N TYR A 27 5.02 2.96 11.91
CA TYR A 27 5.39 2.79 10.51
C TYR A 27 4.26 2.06 9.81
N VAL A 28 3.76 2.62 8.71
CA VAL A 28 2.80 1.99 7.81
C VAL A 28 3.54 1.56 6.55
N LEU A 29 3.48 0.27 6.23
CA LEU A 29 4.15 -0.35 5.10
C LEU A 29 3.10 -0.87 4.12
N CYS A 30 3.12 -0.33 2.90
CA CYS A 30 2.31 -0.81 1.79
C CYS A 30 3.15 -1.72 0.91
N ILE A 31 2.60 -2.85 0.48
CA ILE A 31 3.26 -3.80 -0.42
C ILE A 31 2.27 -4.25 -1.49
N ALA A 32 2.60 -4.07 -2.77
CA ALA A 32 1.82 -4.58 -3.88
C ALA A 32 2.46 -5.86 -4.45
N ASP A 33 1.67 -6.93 -4.64
CA ASP A 33 2.13 -8.24 -5.13
C ASP A 33 2.22 -8.30 -6.67
N GLY A 34 2.86 -7.30 -7.28
CA GLY A 34 2.88 -7.13 -8.73
C GLY A 34 4.21 -7.47 -9.40
N TRP A 35 4.43 -8.74 -9.75
CA TRP A 35 5.52 -9.14 -10.68
C TRP A 35 5.24 -10.50 -11.36
N PRO A 36 5.56 -10.71 -12.66
CA PRO A 36 5.74 -9.75 -13.76
C PRO A 36 4.52 -9.66 -14.70
N SER A 37 3.29 -9.83 -14.20
CA SER A 37 2.11 -10.00 -15.07
C SER A 37 1.17 -8.78 -15.08
N THR A 38 0.33 -8.70 -16.11
CA THR A 38 -0.82 -7.76 -16.18
C THR A 38 -2.03 -8.23 -15.35
N ARG A 39 -1.82 -9.17 -14.42
CA ARG A 39 -2.89 -9.68 -13.56
C ARG A 39 -3.30 -8.63 -12.53
N LYS A 40 -4.49 -8.81 -11.98
CA LYS A 40 -4.95 -8.05 -10.82
C LYS A 40 -3.95 -8.22 -9.67
N MET A 41 -3.58 -7.11 -9.05
CA MET A 41 -2.64 -7.06 -7.93
C MET A 41 -3.41 -6.83 -6.63
N ASN A 42 -2.91 -7.40 -5.55
CA ASN A 42 -3.35 -7.15 -4.19
C ASN A 42 -2.36 -6.21 -3.51
N THR A 43 -2.86 -5.48 -2.52
CA THR A 43 -2.04 -4.63 -1.67
C THR A 43 -2.18 -5.05 -0.23
N ILE A 44 -1.05 -5.27 0.43
CA ILE A 44 -0.97 -5.52 1.87
C ILE A 44 -0.59 -4.20 2.53
N VAL A 45 -1.32 -3.83 3.57
CA VAL A 45 -0.96 -2.70 4.45
C VAL A 45 -0.64 -3.27 5.84
N LEU A 46 0.57 -2.98 6.31
CA LEU A 46 1.11 -3.44 7.58
C LEU A 46 1.44 -2.25 8.47
N GLU A 47 1.38 -2.46 9.79
CA GLU A 47 1.87 -1.50 10.78
C GLU A 47 2.95 -2.11 11.69
N ALA A 48 3.85 -1.28 12.19
CA ALA A 48 4.80 -1.64 13.24
C ALA A 48 5.21 -0.41 14.07
N SER A 49 5.63 -0.63 15.31
CA SER A 49 6.24 0.43 16.13
C SER A 49 7.72 0.69 15.78
N GLN A 50 8.35 -0.21 15.01
CA GLN A 50 9.75 -0.12 14.59
C GLN A 50 9.82 -0.31 13.06
N PRO A 51 10.80 0.29 12.36
CA PRO A 51 10.87 0.20 10.90
C PRO A 51 11.23 -1.20 10.37
N TRP A 52 11.66 -2.12 11.25
CA TRP A 52 11.96 -3.51 10.91
C TRP A 52 10.92 -4.52 11.45
N GLY A 53 9.79 -4.04 11.98
CA GLY A 53 8.74 -4.90 12.57
C GLY A 53 8.89 -5.14 14.08
N PRO A 54 8.15 -6.09 14.67
CA PRO A 54 7.26 -7.04 14.01
C PRO A 54 6.08 -6.35 13.32
N TRP A 55 5.75 -6.86 12.13
CA TRP A 55 4.67 -6.33 11.30
C TRP A 55 3.34 -6.94 11.68
N LYS A 56 2.32 -6.09 11.84
CA LYS A 56 0.93 -6.48 12.03
C LYS A 56 0.11 -6.11 10.80
N LEU A 57 -0.77 -7.01 10.36
CA LEU A 57 -1.68 -6.74 9.26
C LEU A 57 -2.71 -5.68 9.66
N VAL A 58 -2.78 -4.59 8.90
CA VAL A 58 -3.87 -3.59 8.98
C VAL A 58 -5.00 -4.00 8.04
N THR A 59 -4.69 -4.21 6.77
CA THR A 59 -5.67 -4.67 5.78
C THR A 59 -5.01 -5.37 4.59
N TYR A 60 -5.79 -6.21 3.92
CA TYR A 60 -5.41 -6.87 2.67
C TYR A 60 -6.42 -6.49 1.58
N LEU A 61 -6.02 -5.60 0.69
CA LEU A 61 -6.83 -5.06 -0.38
C LEU A 61 -6.71 -5.94 -1.61
N ARG A 62 -7.66 -6.87 -1.77
CA ARG A 62 -7.69 -7.78 -2.93
C ARG A 62 -8.03 -7.02 -4.20
N HIS A 63 -7.26 -7.26 -5.27
CA HIS A 63 -7.47 -6.67 -6.59
C HIS A 63 -7.58 -5.12 -6.57
N PHE A 64 -6.84 -4.47 -5.66
CA PHE A 64 -6.93 -3.03 -5.43
C PHE A 64 -6.53 -2.23 -6.67
N GLY A 65 -7.26 -1.15 -6.93
CA GLY A 65 -7.07 -0.28 -8.11
C GLY A 65 -7.31 -1.00 -9.45
N GLN A 66 -7.64 -2.30 -9.43
CA GLN A 66 -7.54 -3.23 -10.55
C GLN A 66 -6.20 -3.10 -11.29
N GLN A 67 -5.15 -3.48 -10.54
CA GLN A 67 -3.71 -3.36 -10.83
C GLN A 67 -3.07 -2.13 -10.18
N GLY A 68 -3.39 -1.85 -8.92
CA GLY A 68 -2.72 -0.80 -8.13
C GLY A 68 -1.25 -1.13 -7.87
N TYR A 69 -0.35 -0.20 -8.19
CA TYR A 69 1.08 -0.28 -7.95
C TYR A 69 1.63 1.05 -7.43
N PHE A 70 2.82 1.01 -6.82
CA PHE A 70 3.40 2.14 -6.08
C PHE A 70 2.47 2.67 -4.98
N VAL A 71 1.71 1.79 -4.33
CA VAL A 71 0.77 2.18 -3.26
C VAL A 71 1.54 2.71 -2.06
N ASN A 72 1.20 3.90 -1.59
CA ASN A 72 1.85 4.55 -0.47
C ASN A 72 0.94 5.58 0.22
N PHE A 73 1.36 6.05 1.40
CA PHE A 73 0.74 7.15 2.13
C PHE A 73 1.75 8.31 2.25
N PRO A 74 1.74 9.31 1.36
CA PRO A 74 2.70 10.41 1.46
C PRO A 74 2.51 11.16 2.77
N SER A 75 3.57 11.31 3.57
CA SER A 75 3.50 11.93 4.90
C SER A 75 2.92 13.34 4.91
N LYS A 76 3.08 14.09 3.81
CA LYS A 76 2.52 15.43 3.62
C LYS A 76 0.97 15.46 3.61
N PHE A 77 0.32 14.36 3.25
CA PHE A 77 -1.13 14.25 3.15
C PHE A 77 -1.75 13.44 4.29
N ILE A 78 -1.05 13.36 5.43
CA ILE A 78 -1.56 12.75 6.65
C ILE A 78 -1.90 13.85 7.65
N SER A 79 -3.11 13.77 8.21
CA SER A 79 -3.58 14.69 9.25
C SER A 79 -2.66 14.67 10.48
N SER A 80 -2.65 15.75 11.26
CA SER A 80 -1.88 15.83 12.52
C SER A 80 -2.22 14.71 13.51
N SER A 81 -3.48 14.29 13.53
CA SER A 81 -3.96 13.15 14.34
C SER A 81 -3.41 11.80 13.87
N GLY A 82 -2.91 11.72 12.63
CA GLY A 82 -2.50 10.49 11.98
C GLY A 82 -3.66 9.66 11.41
N ARG A 83 -4.93 10.02 11.67
CA ARG A 83 -6.10 9.21 11.29
C ARG A 83 -6.56 9.44 9.86
N GLY A 84 -6.77 10.69 9.45
CA GLY A 84 -7.07 11.03 8.06
C GLY A 84 -5.81 11.03 7.21
N ALA A 85 -5.85 10.40 6.04
CA ALA A 85 -4.74 10.34 5.09
C ALA A 85 -5.22 10.25 3.63
N TRP A 86 -4.31 10.50 2.70
CA TRP A 86 -4.52 10.18 1.27
C TRP A 86 -3.64 9.00 0.85
N MET A 87 -4.27 7.96 0.32
CA MET A 87 -3.58 6.85 -0.35
C MET A 87 -3.26 7.25 -1.78
N CYS A 88 -1.98 7.10 -2.15
CA CYS A 88 -1.42 7.43 -3.45
C CYS A 88 -0.99 6.15 -4.18
N TYR A 89 -1.39 6.00 -5.44
CA TYR A 89 -1.00 4.87 -6.29
C TYR A 89 -1.22 5.21 -7.77
N SER A 90 -0.74 4.35 -8.67
CA SER A 90 -1.20 4.28 -10.06
C SER A 90 -1.84 2.93 -10.31
N ALA A 91 -2.67 2.80 -11.35
CA ALA A 91 -3.30 1.53 -11.70
C ALA A 91 -3.43 1.31 -13.21
N ASP A 92 -4.03 0.19 -13.60
CA ASP A 92 -4.48 -0.10 -14.99
C ASP A 92 -3.38 0.10 -16.06
N PHE A 93 -2.16 -0.42 -15.85
CA PHE A 93 -1.09 -0.43 -16.86
C PHE A 93 -1.31 -1.47 -17.97
N THR A 94 -2.46 -2.13 -18.01
CA THR A 94 -2.81 -3.15 -18.99
C THR A 94 -3.47 -2.55 -20.24
N ARG A 95 -3.49 -3.33 -21.33
CA ARG A 95 -4.22 -2.98 -22.56
C ARG A 95 -5.70 -3.32 -22.51
N VAL A 96 -6.10 -4.12 -21.52
CA VAL A 96 -7.49 -4.54 -21.33
C VAL A 96 -8.12 -3.64 -20.29
N ARG A 97 -9.16 -2.90 -20.68
CA ARG A 97 -9.86 -2.01 -19.75
C ARG A 97 -10.45 -2.83 -18.60
N ILE A 98 -9.95 -2.60 -17.39
CA ILE A 98 -10.53 -3.16 -16.16
C ILE A 98 -11.39 -2.07 -15.49
N ALA A 99 -12.47 -2.48 -14.82
CA ALA A 99 -13.39 -1.55 -14.17
C ALA A 99 -12.75 -0.88 -12.94
N SER A 100 -12.47 0.43 -13.00
CA SER A 100 -11.95 1.20 -11.88
C SER A 100 -12.60 0.85 -10.53
N TYR A 101 -11.82 0.26 -9.61
CA TYR A 101 -12.24 0.01 -8.24
C TYR A 101 -11.04 0.19 -7.28
N PRO A 102 -11.05 1.23 -6.42
CA PRO A 102 -12.11 2.23 -6.20
C PRO A 102 -12.33 3.16 -7.42
N PRO A 103 -13.47 3.90 -7.49
CA PRO A 103 -13.73 4.86 -8.56
C PRO A 103 -12.59 5.89 -8.73
N GLY A 104 -12.27 6.23 -9.98
CA GLY A 104 -11.17 7.15 -10.32
C GLY A 104 -9.77 6.51 -10.39
N SER A 105 -9.66 5.18 -10.24
CA SER A 105 -8.42 4.43 -10.48
C SER A 105 -8.09 4.34 -11.97
N GLY A 106 -6.81 4.46 -12.33
CA GLY A 106 -6.36 4.34 -13.72
C GLY A 106 -4.86 4.61 -13.89
N TYR A 107 -4.41 4.64 -15.15
CA TYR A 107 -3.01 4.85 -15.52
C TYR A 107 -2.57 6.32 -15.40
N HIS A 108 -2.61 6.82 -14.17
CA HIS A 108 -2.30 8.17 -13.74
C HIS A 108 -2.17 8.18 -12.21
N LEU A 109 -1.74 9.31 -11.64
CA LEU A 109 -1.75 9.50 -10.19
C LEU A 109 -3.19 9.41 -9.64
N CYS A 110 -3.46 8.38 -8.84
CA CYS A 110 -4.71 8.19 -8.13
C CYS A 110 -4.54 8.64 -6.68
N LEU A 111 -5.55 9.33 -6.16
CA LEU A 111 -5.63 9.77 -4.77
C LEU A 111 -6.97 9.32 -4.19
N GLN A 112 -6.92 8.55 -3.11
CA GLN A 112 -8.10 8.11 -2.37
C GLN A 112 -7.99 8.60 -0.94
N GLU A 113 -8.97 9.35 -0.47
CA GLU A 113 -9.07 9.73 0.93
C GLU A 113 -9.38 8.49 1.78
N VAL A 114 -8.66 8.31 2.89
CA VAL A 114 -8.85 7.18 3.80
C VAL A 114 -8.77 7.63 5.25
N GLU A 115 -9.30 6.79 6.14
CA GLU A 115 -9.16 6.93 7.58
C GLU A 115 -8.59 5.64 8.19
N PHE A 116 -7.58 5.77 9.06
CA PHE A 116 -7.12 4.69 9.91
C PHE A 116 -8.05 4.54 11.11
N MET A 117 -8.75 3.41 11.18
CA MET A 117 -9.67 3.07 12.27
C MET A 117 -8.93 2.51 13.50
N SER A 118 -9.51 2.71 14.69
CA SER A 118 -9.03 2.17 15.97
C SER A 118 -9.39 0.71 16.18
#